data_AF-R9IQ99-F1
#
_entry.id   AF-R9IQ99-F1
#
_cell.length_a   1.000
_cell.length_b   1.000
_cell.length_c   1.000
_cell.angle_alpha   90.00
_cell.angle_beta   90.00
_cell.angle_gamma   90.00
#
_symmetry.space_group_name_H-M   'P 1'
#
loop_
_entity.id
_entity.type
_entity.pdbx_description
1 polymer ?
#
loop_
_entity_poly.entity_id
_entity_poly.type
_entity_poly.pdbx_seq_one_letter_code
_entity_poly.pdbx_strand_id
1 'polypeptide(L)'
;MGGNVFETVKQSITTREAAEHYGIEVKRNGMACCPFHDDRTPSMKLDRRFHCFGCGADGDVIDFAARLYNLSPKEAAEKLAQDFGLLYDSQAPPKKTYVRQKSEAQKFRESKQRCFRALADYAHLLRGWETGLAPLTPEDEPHPLFVEALHQKDYVEYLLDFLMEDGIEEQKTWIAEHLTKIMDLERRNKEMAEKPTNRERLREITEGIEQNIKELFESEKYMRYLSVMSRFHRYSVNNTMLIYMQKPDATLVAGYNKWKNQFERHVKKGERGITIIAPTPYKKKIEEQKLDPDTHAPVLDANGRVVMEEKEVEIPLFRPVKVFDVSQTDGKPLPSLAADLFGNVRHFEAFMEALKRSAPVPLAFEEMDADTDGYFSSSQQRIAIRQGMSEVQTVSAAVHEIAHSKLHNFDVPDNPDAPLYQEVELFGQPALFSNERIAADDLPDGLFCYDLRGSDDDPGAPVAVEERVIVNHAGSVITAKPLELPEQGYLPLTDESGLDFNGGEKTAQRFLQDHKKDRRTEEVEALYSAFQNVNHFKEC
;
A
#
# COMPACT_ATOMS: atom_id res chain seq x y z
N MET A 1 -50.26 -44.49 -6.58
CA MET A 1 -50.31 -43.04 -6.29
C MET A 1 -48.88 -42.57 -6.27
N GLY A 2 -48.46 -41.76 -7.23
CA GLY A 2 -47.10 -41.23 -7.28
C GLY A 2 -46.88 -40.26 -6.13
N GLY A 3 -45.70 -40.30 -5.50
CA GLY A 3 -45.29 -39.27 -4.55
C GLY A 3 -45.08 -37.93 -5.26
N ASN A 4 -45.01 -36.86 -4.48
CA ASN A 4 -44.57 -35.55 -4.99
C ASN A 4 -43.14 -35.68 -5.56
N VAL A 5 -42.81 -34.88 -6.60
CA VAL A 5 -41.50 -34.89 -7.29
C VAL A 5 -40.30 -34.95 -6.34
N PHE A 6 -40.32 -34.19 -5.23
CA PHE A 6 -39.23 -34.18 -4.26
C PHE A 6 -39.06 -35.52 -3.53
N GLU A 7 -40.16 -36.20 -3.19
CA GLU A 7 -40.11 -37.50 -2.50
C GLU A 7 -39.65 -38.60 -3.46
N THR A 8 -40.24 -38.62 -4.66
CA THR A 8 -39.93 -39.59 -5.71
C THR A 8 -38.43 -39.56 -6.04
N VAL A 9 -37.86 -38.36 -6.19
CA VAL A 9 -36.43 -38.18 -6.46
C VAL A 9 -35.57 -38.63 -5.27
N LYS A 10 -35.84 -38.16 -4.04
CA LYS A 10 -35.01 -38.49 -2.87
C LYS A 10 -35.04 -39.97 -2.47
N GLN A 11 -36.13 -40.67 -2.78
CA GLN A 11 -36.25 -42.10 -2.50
C GLN A 11 -35.56 -42.94 -3.57
N SER A 12 -35.64 -42.51 -4.83
CA SER A 12 -35.23 -43.32 -5.98
C SER A 12 -33.80 -43.07 -6.47
N ILE A 13 -33.22 -41.91 -6.17
CA ILE A 13 -31.90 -41.50 -6.70
C ILE A 13 -30.97 -41.13 -5.55
N THR A 14 -29.76 -41.67 -5.57
CA THR A 14 -28.66 -41.26 -4.70
C THR A 14 -27.82 -40.14 -5.33
N THR A 15 -27.15 -39.32 -4.52
CA THR A 15 -26.28 -38.27 -5.08
C THR A 15 -25.12 -38.84 -5.89
N ARG A 16 -24.65 -40.05 -5.55
CA ARG A 16 -23.68 -40.77 -6.36
C ARG A 16 -24.19 -41.10 -7.78
N GLU A 17 -25.39 -41.68 -7.90
CA GLU A 17 -25.98 -42.02 -9.20
C GLU A 17 -26.21 -40.76 -10.05
N ALA A 18 -26.67 -39.67 -9.43
CA ALA A 18 -26.80 -38.37 -10.08
C ALA A 18 -25.45 -37.83 -10.58
N ALA A 19 -24.40 -37.90 -9.75
CA ALA A 19 -23.06 -37.44 -10.13
C ALA A 19 -22.48 -38.25 -11.30
N GLU A 20 -22.58 -39.58 -11.25
CA GLU A 20 -22.11 -40.47 -12.32
C GLU A 20 -22.89 -40.22 -13.63
N HIS A 21 -24.21 -40.04 -13.55
CA HIS A 21 -25.05 -39.70 -14.71
C HIS A 21 -24.67 -38.34 -15.34
N TYR A 22 -24.27 -37.37 -14.53
CA TYR A 22 -23.84 -36.05 -15.00
C TYR A 22 -22.36 -35.96 -15.38
N GLY A 23 -21.68 -37.11 -15.53
CA GLY A 23 -20.32 -37.18 -16.06
C GLY A 23 -19.22 -36.90 -15.03
N ILE A 24 -19.54 -36.95 -13.73
CA ILE A 24 -18.55 -36.81 -12.66
C ILE A 24 -18.01 -38.19 -12.30
N GLU A 25 -16.70 -38.37 -12.45
CA GLU A 25 -16.03 -39.63 -12.15
C GLU A 25 -15.95 -39.86 -10.63
N VAL A 26 -16.69 -40.85 -10.13
CA VAL A 26 -16.70 -41.23 -8.72
C VAL A 26 -15.82 -42.46 -8.49
N LYS A 27 -14.78 -42.31 -7.67
CA LYS A 27 -13.88 -43.41 -7.31
C LYS A 27 -14.58 -44.47 -6.46
N ARG A 28 -14.02 -45.68 -6.39
CA ARG A 28 -14.56 -46.81 -5.60
C ARG A 28 -14.82 -46.48 -4.12
N ASN A 29 -14.04 -45.57 -3.54
CA ASN A 29 -14.22 -45.08 -2.18
C ASN A 29 -15.30 -44.00 -2.04
N GLY A 30 -16.07 -43.70 -3.09
CA GLY A 30 -17.12 -42.68 -3.11
C GLY A 30 -16.60 -41.24 -3.14
N MET A 31 -15.34 -41.02 -3.53
CA MET A 31 -14.76 -39.68 -3.66
C MET A 31 -14.73 -39.22 -5.11
N ALA A 32 -15.03 -37.94 -5.35
CA ALA A 32 -14.95 -37.28 -6.64
C ALA A 32 -14.33 -35.88 -6.51
N CYS A 33 -13.80 -35.34 -7.61
CA CYS A 33 -13.45 -33.92 -7.67
C CYS A 33 -14.74 -33.09 -7.56
N CYS A 34 -14.70 -32.06 -6.75
CA CYS A 34 -15.87 -31.22 -6.53
C CYS A 34 -16.11 -30.30 -7.73
N PRO A 35 -17.32 -30.29 -8.33
CA PRO A 35 -17.64 -29.39 -9.44
C PRO A 35 -17.94 -27.94 -8.98
N PHE A 36 -18.02 -27.70 -7.67
CA PHE A 36 -18.42 -26.40 -7.11
C PHE A 36 -17.23 -25.48 -6.78
N HIS A 37 -15.99 -25.94 -7.00
CA HIS A 37 -14.79 -25.13 -6.92
C HIS A 37 -13.71 -25.70 -7.86
N ASP A 38 -12.61 -24.98 -8.06
CA ASP A 38 -11.47 -25.47 -8.85
C ASP A 38 -10.72 -26.58 -8.08
N ASP A 39 -11.18 -27.82 -8.25
CA ASP A 39 -10.68 -28.98 -7.52
C ASP A 39 -9.85 -29.93 -8.40
N ARG A 40 -8.56 -30.06 -8.07
CA ARG A 40 -7.63 -30.97 -8.76
C ARG A 40 -7.49 -32.33 -8.06
N THR A 41 -7.98 -32.46 -6.83
CA THR A 41 -7.82 -33.67 -6.01
C THR A 41 -9.14 -34.06 -5.36
N PRO A 42 -9.67 -35.29 -5.56
CA PRO A 42 -11.00 -35.65 -5.09
C PRO A 42 -11.28 -35.28 -3.62
N SER A 43 -12.10 -34.25 -3.42
CA SER A 43 -12.42 -33.69 -2.10
C SER A 43 -13.89 -33.83 -1.72
N MET A 44 -14.74 -34.36 -2.62
CA MET A 44 -16.17 -34.51 -2.39
C MET A 44 -16.55 -35.98 -2.20
N LYS A 45 -17.18 -36.29 -1.06
CA LYS A 45 -17.74 -37.59 -0.74
C LYS A 45 -19.19 -37.67 -1.23
N LEU A 46 -19.52 -38.73 -1.96
CA LEU A 46 -20.84 -38.97 -2.55
C LEU A 46 -21.41 -40.31 -2.07
N ASP A 47 -22.55 -40.27 -1.38
CA ASP A 47 -23.42 -41.42 -1.10
C ASP A 47 -24.88 -41.12 -1.51
N ARG A 48 -25.87 -41.27 -0.63
CA ARG A 48 -27.20 -40.66 -0.72
C ARG A 48 -27.19 -39.13 -0.54
N ARG A 49 -26.14 -38.57 0.05
CA ARG A 49 -25.87 -37.13 0.21
C ARG A 49 -24.47 -36.82 -0.34
N PHE A 50 -24.17 -35.54 -0.52
CA PHE A 50 -22.81 -35.10 -0.83
C PHE A 50 -22.26 -34.20 0.27
N HIS A 51 -20.94 -34.29 0.48
CA HIS A 51 -20.19 -33.37 1.31
C HIS A 51 -18.82 -33.12 0.69
N CYS A 52 -18.45 -31.86 0.50
CA CYS A 52 -17.14 -31.45 0.02
C CYS A 52 -16.27 -30.93 1.17
N PHE A 53 -15.16 -31.60 1.44
CA PHE A 53 -14.21 -31.20 2.48
C PHE A 53 -13.37 -29.97 2.10
N GLY A 54 -13.32 -29.61 0.81
CA GLY A 54 -12.59 -28.44 0.32
C GLY A 54 -13.37 -27.14 0.48
N CYS A 55 -14.59 -27.08 -0.06
CA CYS A 55 -15.42 -25.86 -0.07
C CYS A 55 -16.57 -25.87 0.95
N GLY A 56 -16.79 -26.97 1.68
CA GLY A 56 -17.86 -27.10 2.67
C GLY A 56 -19.27 -27.28 2.08
N ALA A 57 -19.39 -27.46 0.76
CA ALA A 57 -20.69 -27.70 0.13
C ALA A 57 -21.27 -29.04 0.60
N ASP A 58 -22.53 -29.01 1.03
CA ASP A 58 -23.25 -30.14 1.62
C ASP A 58 -24.71 -30.14 1.15
N GLY A 59 -25.32 -31.32 1.05
CA GLY A 59 -26.75 -31.45 0.75
C GLY A 59 -27.17 -32.83 0.28
N ASP A 60 -28.43 -32.94 -0.12
CA ASP A 60 -28.95 -34.14 -0.78
C ASP A 60 -28.86 -34.07 -2.32
N VAL A 61 -29.38 -35.09 -3.00
CA VAL A 61 -29.34 -35.19 -4.47
C VAL A 61 -29.98 -33.99 -5.18
N ILE A 62 -30.99 -33.36 -4.58
CA ILE A 62 -31.67 -32.20 -5.17
C ILE A 62 -30.81 -30.95 -4.98
N ASP A 63 -30.24 -30.76 -3.79
CA ASP A 63 -29.29 -29.66 -3.52
C ASP A 63 -28.07 -29.74 -4.45
N PHE A 64 -27.61 -30.97 -4.74
CA PHE A 64 -26.52 -31.23 -5.66
C PHE A 64 -26.85 -30.78 -7.09
N ALA A 65 -27.98 -31.23 -7.64
CA ALA A 65 -28.42 -30.86 -8.98
C ALA A 65 -28.76 -29.36 -9.09
N ALA A 66 -29.36 -28.78 -8.04
CA ALA A 66 -29.67 -27.36 -7.96
C ALA A 66 -28.38 -26.52 -8.07
N ARG A 67 -27.33 -26.89 -7.34
CA ARG A 67 -26.04 -26.20 -7.41
C ARG A 67 -25.31 -26.44 -8.72
N LEU A 68 -25.35 -27.66 -9.25
CA LEU A 68 -24.65 -28.03 -10.48
C LEU A 68 -25.19 -27.28 -11.70
N TYR A 69 -26.50 -27.08 -11.76
CA TYR A 69 -27.18 -26.44 -12.89
C TYR A 69 -27.70 -25.03 -12.59
N ASN A 70 -27.42 -24.50 -11.38
CA ASN A 70 -27.94 -23.22 -10.90
C ASN A 70 -29.47 -23.10 -11.03
N LEU A 71 -30.18 -24.13 -10.56
CA LEU A 71 -31.64 -24.25 -10.62
C LEU A 71 -32.28 -24.04 -9.24
N SER A 72 -33.55 -23.63 -9.22
CA SER A 72 -34.33 -23.69 -7.98
C SER A 72 -34.52 -25.15 -7.53
N PRO A 73 -34.82 -25.41 -6.23
CA PRO A 73 -35.02 -26.77 -5.74
C PRO A 73 -36.10 -27.57 -6.50
N LYS A 74 -37.14 -26.87 -6.97
CA LYS A 74 -38.23 -27.50 -7.75
C LYS A 74 -37.77 -27.89 -9.14
N GLU A 75 -37.12 -26.97 -9.86
CA GLU A 75 -36.57 -27.24 -11.19
C GLU A 75 -35.50 -28.34 -11.15
N ALA A 76 -34.67 -28.36 -10.10
CA ALA A 76 -33.70 -29.42 -9.89
C ALA A 76 -34.35 -30.79 -9.66
N ALA A 77 -35.45 -30.84 -8.89
CA ALA A 77 -36.21 -32.08 -8.68
C ALA A 77 -36.90 -32.55 -9.98
N GLU A 78 -37.50 -31.65 -10.74
CA GLU A 78 -38.14 -31.96 -12.04
C GLU A 78 -37.11 -32.43 -13.06
N LYS A 79 -35.94 -31.78 -13.11
CA LYS A 79 -34.79 -32.21 -13.92
C LYS A 79 -34.33 -33.62 -13.57
N LEU A 80 -34.12 -33.90 -12.28
CA LEU A 80 -33.73 -35.24 -11.82
C LEU A 80 -34.80 -36.29 -12.16
N ALA A 81 -36.08 -35.95 -12.00
CA ALA A 81 -37.16 -36.86 -12.38
C ALA A 81 -37.18 -37.12 -13.90
N GLN A 82 -36.95 -36.10 -14.73
CA GLN A 82 -36.90 -36.23 -16.17
C GLN A 82 -35.67 -37.04 -16.63
N ASP A 83 -34.49 -36.71 -16.12
CA ASP A 83 -33.22 -37.34 -16.48
C ASP A 83 -33.20 -38.84 -16.13
N PHE A 84 -33.85 -39.22 -15.02
CA PHE A 84 -33.92 -40.61 -14.54
C PHE A 84 -35.24 -41.32 -14.88
N GLY A 85 -36.13 -40.69 -15.65
CA GLY A 85 -37.40 -41.27 -16.09
C GLY A 85 -38.39 -41.60 -14.95
N LEU A 86 -38.38 -40.82 -13.87
CA LEU A 86 -39.24 -41.02 -12.71
C LEU A 86 -40.63 -40.42 -12.92
N LEU A 87 -41.67 -41.23 -12.71
CA LEU A 87 -43.06 -40.77 -12.70
C LEU A 87 -43.42 -40.18 -11.34
N TYR A 88 -43.95 -38.96 -11.32
CA TYR A 88 -44.41 -38.27 -10.11
C TYR A 88 -45.77 -37.61 -10.32
N ASP A 89 -46.47 -37.34 -9.23
CA ASP A 89 -47.74 -36.59 -9.26
C ASP A 89 -47.44 -35.09 -9.13
N SER A 90 -47.66 -34.34 -10.20
CA SER A 90 -47.41 -32.89 -10.26
C SER A 90 -48.41 -32.06 -9.44
N GLN A 91 -49.53 -32.65 -9.01
CA GLN A 91 -50.54 -32.00 -8.18
C GLN A 91 -50.53 -32.45 -6.72
N ALA A 92 -49.66 -33.40 -6.35
CA ALA A 92 -49.50 -33.81 -4.96
C ALA A 92 -48.89 -32.66 -4.13
N PRO A 93 -49.61 -32.11 -3.13
CA PRO A 93 -49.06 -31.04 -2.29
C PRO A 93 -47.80 -31.54 -1.57
N PRO A 94 -46.77 -30.70 -1.39
CA PRO A 94 -45.61 -31.10 -0.59
C PRO A 94 -46.10 -31.44 0.81
N LYS A 95 -45.82 -32.67 1.29
CA LYS A 95 -46.06 -33.00 2.70
C LYS A 95 -45.28 -31.99 3.52
N LYS A 96 -45.99 -31.24 4.38
CA LYS A 96 -45.34 -30.43 5.42
C LYS A 96 -44.40 -31.36 6.17
N THR A 97 -43.10 -31.10 6.10
CA THR A 97 -42.11 -31.79 6.90
C THR A 97 -42.57 -31.67 8.35
N TYR A 98 -42.94 -32.78 8.98
CA TYR A 98 -43.35 -32.78 10.38
C TYR A 98 -42.10 -32.49 11.19
N VAL A 99 -41.81 -31.22 11.45
CA VAL A 99 -40.77 -30.82 12.40
C VAL A 99 -41.26 -31.35 13.74
N ARG A 100 -40.65 -32.44 14.22
CA ARG A 100 -40.99 -33.04 15.51
C ARG A 100 -40.97 -31.93 16.55
N GLN A 101 -42.13 -31.59 17.11
CA GLN A 101 -42.20 -30.57 18.14
C GLN A 101 -41.34 -31.03 19.32
N LYS A 102 -40.39 -30.19 19.71
CA LYS A 102 -39.52 -30.46 20.85
C LYS A 102 -40.38 -30.63 22.10
N SER A 103 -40.12 -31.66 22.89
CA SER A 103 -40.81 -31.85 24.17
C SER A 103 -40.47 -30.68 25.12
N GLU A 104 -41.32 -30.42 26.11
CA GLU A 104 -41.06 -29.40 27.12
C GLU A 104 -39.73 -29.63 27.84
N ALA A 105 -39.39 -30.88 28.15
CA ALA A 105 -38.11 -31.26 28.72
C ALA A 105 -36.92 -30.92 27.80
N GLN A 106 -37.09 -31.05 26.48
CA GLN A 106 -36.05 -30.67 25.52
C GLN A 106 -35.91 -29.15 25.41
N LYS A 107 -37.03 -28.41 25.34
CA LYS A 107 -37.02 -26.94 25.32
C LYS A 107 -36.36 -26.39 26.59
N PHE A 108 -36.70 -26.94 27.75
CA PHE A 108 -36.09 -26.57 29.02
C PHE A 108 -34.58 -26.82 29.03
N ARG A 109 -34.13 -28.02 28.60
CA ARG A 109 -32.68 -28.31 28.52
C ARG A 109 -31.94 -27.34 27.61
N GLU A 110 -32.51 -27.01 26.45
CA GLU A 110 -31.90 -26.06 25.51
C GLU A 110 -31.85 -24.64 26.10
N SER A 111 -32.93 -24.18 26.73
CA SER A 111 -32.96 -22.88 27.41
C SER A 111 -31.97 -22.81 28.56
N LYS A 112 -31.89 -23.84 29.41
CA LYS A 112 -30.92 -23.94 30.50
C LYS A 112 -29.49 -23.88 29.96
N GLN A 113 -29.20 -24.66 28.90
CA GLN A 113 -27.88 -24.68 28.27
C GLN A 113 -27.51 -23.33 27.65
N ARG A 114 -28.49 -22.63 27.04
CA ARG A 114 -28.31 -21.28 26.50
C ARG A 114 -27.94 -20.28 27.60
N CYS A 115 -28.72 -20.23 28.68
CA CYS A 115 -28.45 -19.36 29.83
C CYS A 115 -27.08 -19.65 30.45
N PHE A 116 -26.76 -20.93 30.65
CA PHE A 116 -25.47 -21.35 31.20
C PHE A 116 -24.30 -20.88 30.33
N ARG A 117 -24.37 -21.08 29.00
CA ARG A 117 -23.32 -20.63 28.08
C ARG A 117 -23.12 -19.12 28.13
N ALA A 118 -24.20 -18.35 28.02
CA ALA A 118 -24.12 -16.89 28.04
C ALA A 118 -23.46 -16.36 29.32
N LEU A 119 -23.85 -16.91 30.48
CA LEU A 119 -23.28 -16.54 31.77
C LEU A 119 -21.83 -17.01 31.91
N ALA A 120 -21.51 -18.25 31.55
CA ALA A 120 -20.17 -18.83 31.69
C ALA A 120 -19.15 -18.12 30.79
N ASP A 121 -19.53 -17.85 29.54
CA ASP A 121 -18.68 -17.12 28.59
C ASP A 121 -18.40 -15.69 29.08
N TYR A 122 -19.43 -15.02 29.62
CA TYR A 122 -19.25 -13.68 30.17
C TYR A 122 -18.42 -13.69 31.47
N ALA A 123 -18.67 -14.63 32.38
CA ALA A 123 -17.87 -14.79 33.60
C ALA A 123 -16.38 -15.03 33.27
N HIS A 124 -16.10 -15.80 32.22
CA HIS A 124 -14.73 -16.01 31.75
C HIS A 124 -14.08 -14.70 31.26
N LEU A 125 -14.81 -13.88 30.50
CA LEU A 125 -14.34 -12.55 30.08
C LEU A 125 -14.05 -11.65 31.28
N LEU A 126 -14.96 -11.57 32.25
CA LEU A 126 -14.79 -10.73 33.44
C LEU A 126 -13.55 -11.13 34.24
N ARG A 127 -13.31 -12.44 34.46
CA ARG A 127 -12.08 -12.93 35.11
C ARG A 127 -10.82 -12.55 34.33
N GLY A 128 -10.88 -12.61 33.00
CA GLY A 128 -9.80 -12.17 32.14
C GLY A 128 -9.51 -10.68 32.25
N TRP A 129 -10.55 -9.84 32.30
CA TRP A 129 -10.40 -8.38 32.41
C TRP A 129 -9.92 -7.95 33.79
N GLU A 130 -10.44 -8.55 34.85
CA GLU A 130 -10.01 -8.29 36.23
C GLU A 130 -8.51 -8.56 36.41
N THR A 131 -8.00 -9.64 35.81
CA THR A 131 -6.58 -10.03 35.97
C THR A 131 -5.67 -9.37 34.95
N GLY A 132 -6.12 -9.21 33.70
CA GLY A 132 -5.30 -8.74 32.59
C GLY A 132 -5.32 -7.23 32.37
N LEU A 133 -6.33 -6.53 32.89
CA LEU A 133 -6.51 -5.07 32.71
C LEU A 133 -6.47 -4.32 34.05
N ALA A 134 -5.95 -4.96 35.10
CA ALA A 134 -5.74 -4.30 36.39
C ALA A 134 -4.73 -3.14 36.24
N PRO A 135 -5.01 -1.97 36.83
CA PRO A 135 -4.05 -0.87 36.86
C PRO A 135 -2.76 -1.32 37.55
N LEU A 136 -1.61 -0.91 36.99
CA LEU A 136 -0.30 -1.34 37.49
C LEU A 136 0.11 -0.50 38.71
N THR A 137 -0.34 0.75 38.77
CA THR A 137 -0.21 1.60 39.95
C THR A 137 -1.54 2.25 40.36
N PRO A 138 -1.69 2.68 41.63
CA PRO A 138 -2.91 3.33 42.12
C PRO A 138 -3.28 4.64 41.40
N GLU A 139 -2.32 5.25 40.72
CA GLU A 139 -2.47 6.51 39.99
C GLU A 139 -2.95 6.30 38.54
N ASP A 140 -2.91 5.08 38.03
CA ASP A 140 -3.37 4.75 36.67
C ASP A 140 -4.90 4.85 36.56
N GLU A 141 -5.39 5.45 35.48
CA GLU A 141 -6.83 5.48 35.21
C GLU A 141 -7.32 4.05 34.87
N PRO A 142 -8.31 3.51 35.60
CA PRO A 142 -8.70 2.11 35.45
C PRO A 142 -9.42 1.89 34.12
N HIS A 143 -9.02 0.83 33.42
CA HIS A 143 -9.60 0.47 32.13
C HIS A 143 -11.12 0.21 32.27
N PRO A 144 -11.99 0.69 31.36
CA PRO A 144 -13.44 0.53 31.48
C PRO A 144 -13.91 -0.93 31.67
N LEU A 145 -13.31 -1.88 30.96
CA LEU A 145 -13.60 -3.32 31.10
C LEU A 145 -13.13 -3.90 32.45
N PHE A 146 -12.09 -3.34 33.05
CA PHE A 146 -11.66 -3.72 34.41
C PHE A 146 -12.72 -3.27 35.43
N VAL A 147 -13.22 -2.04 35.29
CA VAL A 147 -14.31 -1.52 36.14
C VAL A 147 -15.59 -2.33 35.95
N GLU A 148 -15.94 -2.72 34.72
CA GLU A 148 -17.07 -3.60 34.42
C GLU A 148 -16.92 -4.97 35.10
N ALA A 149 -15.72 -5.54 35.07
CA ALA A 149 -15.41 -6.80 35.75
C ALA A 149 -15.66 -6.72 37.25
N LEU A 150 -15.15 -5.68 37.92
CA LEU A 150 -15.36 -5.49 39.37
C LEU A 150 -16.84 -5.38 39.74
N HIS A 151 -17.66 -4.73 38.90
CA HIS A 151 -19.08 -4.53 39.20
C HIS A 151 -19.97 -5.73 38.86
N GLN A 152 -19.61 -6.54 37.86
CA GLN A 152 -20.50 -7.58 37.34
C GLN A 152 -20.08 -9.00 37.72
N LYS A 153 -18.82 -9.24 38.11
CA LYS A 153 -18.29 -10.59 38.35
C LYS A 153 -19.09 -11.34 39.40
N ASP A 154 -19.19 -10.80 40.61
CA ASP A 154 -19.88 -11.48 41.72
C ASP A 154 -21.36 -11.71 41.41
N TYR A 155 -21.99 -10.77 40.71
CA TYR A 155 -23.39 -10.89 40.32
C TYR A 155 -23.59 -12.01 39.28
N VAL A 156 -22.72 -12.11 38.27
CA VAL A 156 -22.81 -13.14 37.23
C VAL A 156 -22.49 -14.53 37.80
N GLU A 157 -21.53 -14.62 38.72
CA GLU A 157 -21.21 -15.87 39.43
C GLU A 157 -22.39 -16.33 40.30
N TYR A 158 -23.03 -15.42 41.03
CA TYR A 158 -24.27 -15.71 41.76
C TYR A 158 -25.38 -16.25 40.85
N LEU A 159 -25.57 -15.66 39.66
CA LEU A 159 -26.57 -16.14 38.69
C LEU A 159 -26.23 -17.53 38.13
N LEU A 160 -24.94 -17.86 37.98
CA LEU A 160 -24.50 -19.20 37.58
C LEU A 160 -24.80 -20.24 38.66
N ASP A 161 -24.49 -19.91 39.92
CA ASP A 161 -24.71 -20.81 41.05
C ASP A 161 -26.21 -21.12 41.22
N PHE A 162 -27.07 -20.09 41.17
CA PHE A 162 -28.53 -20.23 41.20
C PHE A 162 -29.05 -21.16 40.07
N LEU A 163 -28.56 -20.96 38.83
CA LEU A 163 -28.96 -21.82 37.69
C LEU A 163 -28.54 -23.29 37.87
N MET A 164 -27.50 -23.56 38.66
CA MET A 164 -26.92 -24.90 38.85
C MET A 164 -27.47 -25.64 40.07
N GLU A 165 -27.82 -24.93 41.15
CA GLU A 165 -28.18 -25.53 42.44
C GLU A 165 -29.69 -25.75 42.62
N ASP A 166 -30.55 -24.94 42.00
CA ASP A 166 -31.99 -24.95 42.30
C ASP A 166 -32.78 -26.08 41.62
N GLY A 167 -33.99 -26.33 42.13
CA GLY A 167 -34.91 -27.33 41.58
C GLY A 167 -35.39 -27.00 40.17
N ILE A 168 -35.87 -28.00 39.42
CA ILE A 168 -36.27 -27.83 38.01
C ILE A 168 -37.32 -26.72 37.82
N GLU A 169 -38.29 -26.59 38.73
CA GLU A 169 -39.34 -25.57 38.62
C GLU A 169 -38.85 -24.15 38.97
N GLU A 170 -37.94 -24.04 39.92
CA GLU A 170 -37.27 -22.77 40.26
C GLU A 170 -36.39 -22.31 39.11
N GLN A 171 -35.60 -23.24 38.51
CA GLN A 171 -34.80 -22.96 37.32
C GLN A 171 -35.65 -22.51 36.13
N LYS A 172 -36.82 -23.12 35.90
CA LYS A 172 -37.74 -22.68 34.83
C LYS A 172 -38.23 -21.25 35.04
N THR A 173 -38.63 -20.94 36.27
CA THR A 173 -39.10 -19.61 36.67
C THR A 173 -37.99 -18.58 36.50
N TRP A 174 -36.81 -18.89 37.02
CA TRP A 174 -35.63 -18.04 36.88
C TRP A 174 -35.25 -17.79 35.43
N ILE A 175 -35.25 -18.83 34.58
CA ILE A 175 -34.95 -18.69 33.15
C ILE A 175 -35.92 -17.71 32.51
N ALA A 176 -37.21 -17.78 32.84
CA ALA A 176 -38.22 -16.88 32.30
C ALA A 176 -38.02 -15.42 32.75
N GLU A 177 -37.62 -15.22 34.01
CA GLU A 177 -37.36 -13.88 34.58
C GLU A 177 -36.08 -13.23 34.02
N HIS A 178 -35.07 -14.03 33.68
CA HIS A 178 -33.74 -13.53 33.31
C HIS A 178 -33.48 -13.49 31.79
N LEU A 179 -34.50 -13.77 30.96
CA LEU A 179 -34.36 -13.81 29.49
C LEU A 179 -33.69 -12.56 28.91
N THR A 180 -34.11 -11.37 29.34
CA THR A 180 -33.57 -10.09 28.85
C THR A 180 -32.08 -9.95 29.18
N LYS A 181 -31.71 -10.25 30.44
CA LYS A 181 -30.31 -10.19 30.88
C LYS A 181 -29.46 -11.19 30.08
N ILE A 182 -29.94 -12.41 29.86
CA ILE A 182 -29.24 -13.42 29.06
C ILE A 182 -29.06 -12.94 27.62
N MET A 183 -30.07 -12.32 27.00
CA MET A 183 -29.94 -11.75 25.66
C MET A 183 -28.89 -10.63 25.60
N ASP A 184 -28.84 -9.76 26.60
CA ASP A 184 -27.84 -8.71 26.69
C ASP A 184 -26.42 -9.28 26.84
N LEU A 185 -26.25 -10.32 27.66
CA LEU A 185 -24.98 -11.01 27.82
C LEU A 185 -24.54 -11.73 26.53
N GLU A 186 -25.46 -12.38 25.81
CA GLU A 186 -25.16 -13.00 24.51
C GLU A 186 -24.67 -11.96 23.49
N ARG A 187 -25.32 -10.78 23.44
CA ARG A 187 -24.88 -9.67 22.60
C ARG A 187 -23.49 -9.19 23.01
N ARG A 188 -23.27 -8.95 24.30
CA ARG A 188 -21.97 -8.50 24.85
C ARG A 188 -20.86 -9.50 24.55
N ASN A 189 -21.10 -10.80 24.74
CA ASN A 189 -20.14 -11.86 24.41
C ASN A 189 -19.82 -11.89 22.92
N LYS A 190 -20.82 -11.64 22.06
CA LYS A 190 -20.62 -11.57 20.61
C LYS A 190 -19.77 -10.37 20.22
N GLU A 191 -20.04 -9.19 20.76
CA GLU A 191 -19.22 -7.97 20.55
C GLU A 191 -17.76 -8.22 20.95
N MET A 192 -17.53 -8.87 22.09
CA MET A 192 -16.17 -9.17 22.57
C MET A 192 -15.48 -10.31 21.79
N ALA A 193 -16.24 -11.17 21.11
CA ALA A 193 -15.71 -12.23 20.26
C ALA A 193 -15.45 -11.76 18.81
N GLU A 194 -16.11 -10.69 18.36
CA GLU A 194 -15.90 -10.11 17.04
C GLU A 194 -14.51 -9.44 16.99
N LYS A 195 -13.65 -9.94 16.08
CA LYS A 195 -12.34 -9.35 15.84
C LYS A 195 -12.52 -7.91 15.35
N PRO A 196 -11.68 -6.96 15.80
CA PRO A 196 -11.78 -5.56 15.36
C PRO A 196 -11.76 -5.53 13.84
N THR A 197 -12.70 -4.79 13.28
CA THR A 197 -12.87 -4.66 11.83
C THR A 197 -11.59 -4.13 11.21
N ASN A 198 -11.38 -4.37 9.91
CA ASN A 198 -10.22 -3.82 9.21
C ASN A 198 -10.13 -2.28 9.38
N ARG A 199 -11.29 -1.61 9.50
CA ARG A 199 -11.36 -0.17 9.69
C ARG A 199 -10.88 0.27 11.08
N GLU A 200 -11.28 -0.46 12.13
CA GLU A 200 -10.84 -0.21 13.51
C GLU A 200 -9.34 -0.51 13.66
N ARG A 201 -8.86 -1.64 13.13
CA ARG A 201 -7.42 -1.97 13.16
C ARG A 201 -6.56 -0.92 12.45
N LEU A 202 -7.01 -0.41 11.29
CA LEU A 202 -6.31 0.65 10.59
C LEU A 202 -6.28 1.93 11.42
N ARG A 203 -7.38 2.26 12.09
CA ARG A 203 -7.48 3.43 12.96
C ARG A 203 -6.52 3.32 14.14
N GLU A 204 -6.52 2.20 14.85
CA GLU A 204 -5.59 1.93 15.96
C GLU A 204 -4.12 2.04 15.51
N ILE A 205 -3.79 1.47 14.36
CA ILE A 205 -2.43 1.56 13.79
C ILE A 205 -2.06 3.02 13.49
N THR A 206 -2.98 3.79 12.92
CA THR A 206 -2.72 5.18 12.54
C THR A 206 -2.56 6.07 13.78
N GLU A 207 -3.43 5.91 14.77
CA GLU A 207 -3.34 6.62 16.06
C GLU A 207 -2.02 6.26 16.79
N GLY A 208 -1.63 4.98 16.76
CA GLY A 208 -0.35 4.53 17.31
C GLY A 208 0.85 5.17 16.63
N ILE A 209 0.83 5.33 15.30
CA ILE A 209 1.88 6.04 14.56
C ILE A 209 1.98 7.51 15.02
N GLU A 210 0.85 8.22 15.11
CA GLU A 210 0.84 9.64 15.51
C GLU A 210 1.40 9.88 16.91
N GLN A 211 1.05 9.01 17.87
CA GLN A 211 1.55 9.10 19.24
C GLN A 211 3.07 8.90 19.28
N ASN A 212 3.58 7.92 18.54
CA ASN A 212 5.00 7.57 18.56
C ASN A 212 5.89 8.54 17.76
N ILE A 213 5.36 9.21 16.74
CA ILE A 213 6.06 10.30 16.06
C ILE A 213 6.48 11.38 17.07
N LYS A 214 5.66 11.68 18.08
CA LYS A 214 5.99 12.67 19.11
C LYS A 214 7.18 12.23 19.97
N GLU A 215 7.27 10.95 20.29
CA GLU A 215 8.38 10.36 21.07
C GLU A 215 9.67 10.19 20.24
N LEU A 216 9.56 10.20 18.92
CA LEU A 216 10.67 9.94 18.01
C LEU A 216 11.71 11.06 17.97
N PHE A 217 11.34 12.27 18.39
CA PHE A 217 12.22 13.44 18.40
C PHE A 217 13.23 13.44 19.55
N GLU A 218 13.27 12.38 20.36
CA GLU A 218 14.38 12.10 21.28
C GLU A 218 15.62 11.61 20.50
N SER A 219 16.79 12.17 20.80
CA SER A 219 18.00 12.06 19.97
C SER A 219 18.44 10.63 19.64
N GLU A 220 18.34 9.69 20.58
CA GLU A 220 18.73 8.29 20.36
C GLU A 220 17.73 7.49 19.52
N LYS A 221 16.43 7.72 19.71
CA LYS A 221 15.35 7.06 18.96
C LYS A 221 15.35 7.52 17.50
N TYR A 222 15.61 8.81 17.29
CA TYR A 222 15.71 9.39 15.95
C TYR A 222 16.82 8.76 15.11
N MET A 223 18.03 8.60 15.68
CA MET A 223 19.15 7.96 14.96
C MET A 223 18.83 6.51 14.55
N ARG A 224 18.17 5.74 15.43
CA ARG A 224 17.76 4.37 15.11
C ARG A 224 16.70 4.35 14.00
N TYR A 225 15.74 5.27 14.05
CA TYR A 225 14.76 5.41 12.98
C TYR A 225 15.42 5.75 11.63
N LEU A 226 16.37 6.68 11.60
CA LEU A 226 17.12 7.00 10.37
C LEU A 226 17.87 5.77 9.83
N SER A 227 18.44 4.94 10.71
CA SER A 227 19.07 3.67 10.32
C SER A 227 18.08 2.66 9.76
N VAL A 228 16.83 2.63 10.20
CA VAL A 228 15.78 1.77 9.61
C VAL A 228 15.35 2.34 8.27
N MET A 229 15.18 3.66 8.18
CA MET A 229 14.78 4.36 6.97
C MET A 229 15.79 4.17 5.82
N SER A 230 17.10 4.12 6.12
CA SER A 230 18.12 3.83 5.12
C SER A 230 18.04 2.41 4.54
N ARG A 231 17.58 1.43 5.33
CA ARG A 231 17.41 0.03 4.91
C ARG A 231 16.10 -0.21 4.16
N PHE A 232 15.03 0.48 4.54
CA PHE A 232 13.67 0.28 4.00
C PHE A 232 13.21 1.42 3.07
N HIS A 233 14.11 1.94 2.22
CA HIS A 233 13.85 3.09 1.34
C HIS A 233 12.75 2.89 0.28
N ARG A 234 12.29 1.65 0.03
CA ARG A 234 11.15 1.33 -0.87
C ARG A 234 9.80 1.23 -0.16
N TYR A 235 9.78 1.28 1.18
CA TYR A 235 8.56 1.26 1.96
C TYR A 235 8.09 2.70 2.24
N SER A 236 6.77 2.88 2.41
CA SER A 236 6.21 4.17 2.81
C SER A 236 6.70 4.56 4.21
N VAL A 237 6.74 5.85 4.51
CA VAL A 237 7.12 6.39 5.84
C VAL A 237 6.33 5.70 6.96
N ASN A 238 5.02 5.50 6.78
CA ASN A 238 4.17 4.81 7.76
C ASN A 238 4.59 3.35 7.96
N ASN A 239 4.95 2.62 6.90
CA ASN A 239 5.40 1.24 7.02
C ASN A 239 6.81 1.15 7.62
N THR A 240 7.70 2.07 7.28
CA THR A 240 9.03 2.19 7.89
C THR A 240 8.92 2.46 9.39
N MET A 241 8.01 3.36 9.79
CA MET A 241 7.69 3.64 11.19
C MET A 241 7.15 2.40 11.89
N LEU A 242 6.18 1.69 11.28
CA LEU A 242 5.62 0.47 11.84
C LEU A 242 6.66 -0.63 12.04
N ILE A 243 7.59 -0.78 11.08
CA ILE A 243 8.71 -1.72 11.20
C ILE A 243 9.61 -1.30 12.35
N TYR A 244 10.01 -0.02 12.42
CA TYR A 244 10.85 0.52 13.50
C TYR A 244 10.24 0.27 14.89
N MET A 245 8.94 0.56 15.06
CA MET A 245 8.23 0.40 16.34
C MET A 245 8.18 -1.05 16.82
N GLN A 246 8.12 -2.01 15.90
CA GLN A 246 7.98 -3.44 16.23
C GLN A 246 9.33 -4.17 16.25
N LYS A 247 10.27 -3.75 15.42
CA LYS A 247 11.58 -4.37 15.22
C LYS A 247 12.61 -3.36 14.67
N PRO A 248 13.22 -2.53 15.52
CA PRO A 248 14.13 -1.46 15.10
C PRO A 248 15.46 -1.99 14.52
N ASP A 249 15.79 -3.26 14.76
CA ASP A 249 16.95 -3.95 14.21
C ASP A 249 16.66 -4.64 12.88
N ALA A 250 15.46 -4.52 12.32
CA ALA A 250 15.10 -5.14 11.06
C ALA A 250 16.03 -4.70 9.91
N THR A 251 16.29 -5.63 9.00
CA THR A 251 17.19 -5.44 7.85
C THR A 251 16.52 -5.79 6.53
N LEU A 252 15.67 -6.81 6.52
CA LEU A 252 14.94 -7.22 5.33
C LEU A 252 13.65 -7.93 5.73
N VAL A 253 12.51 -7.41 5.31
CA VAL A 253 11.20 -7.96 5.64
C VAL A 253 10.47 -8.50 4.42
N ALA A 254 9.78 -9.63 4.58
CA ALA A 254 8.91 -10.16 3.55
C ALA A 254 7.73 -10.94 4.15
N GLY A 255 6.68 -11.13 3.35
CA GLY A 255 5.54 -11.96 3.72
C GLY A 255 5.93 -13.44 3.81
N TYR A 256 5.20 -14.21 4.62
CA TYR A 256 5.47 -15.64 4.88
C TYR A 256 5.64 -16.46 3.59
N ASN A 257 4.70 -16.33 2.65
CA ASN A 257 4.74 -17.06 1.39
C ASN A 257 5.90 -16.61 0.49
N LYS A 258 6.33 -15.35 0.59
CA LYS A 258 7.48 -14.84 -0.18
C LYS A 258 8.77 -15.48 0.32
N TRP A 259 8.96 -15.55 1.64
CA TRP A 259 10.08 -16.30 2.25
C TRP A 259 10.12 -17.75 1.78
N LYS A 260 8.98 -18.43 1.83
CA LYS A 260 8.89 -19.85 1.46
C LYS A 260 9.13 -20.09 -0.03
N ASN A 261 8.43 -19.35 -0.89
CA ASN A 261 8.33 -19.68 -2.32
C ASN A 261 9.47 -19.07 -3.15
N GLN A 262 9.97 -17.89 -2.77
CA GLN A 262 11.00 -17.19 -3.55
C GLN A 262 12.39 -17.35 -2.95
N PHE A 263 12.49 -17.33 -1.62
CA PHE A 263 13.79 -17.35 -0.94
C PHE A 263 14.16 -18.73 -0.39
N GLU A 264 13.28 -19.72 -0.49
CA GLU A 264 13.47 -21.07 0.08
C GLU A 264 13.78 -21.01 1.60
N ARG A 265 13.20 -20.03 2.30
CA ARG A 265 13.34 -19.80 3.75
C ARG A 265 12.00 -19.94 4.46
N HIS A 266 12.05 -20.36 5.72
CA HIS A 266 10.87 -20.64 6.54
C HIS A 266 10.93 -19.82 7.81
N VAL A 267 9.81 -19.21 8.21
CA VAL A 267 9.74 -18.48 9.48
C VAL A 267 9.88 -19.47 10.63
N LYS A 268 10.77 -19.17 11.58
CA LYS A 268 11.02 -20.01 12.77
C LYS A 268 9.76 -20.09 13.63
N LYS A 269 9.54 -21.23 14.27
CA LYS A 269 8.35 -21.47 15.10
C LYS A 269 8.38 -20.55 16.33
N GLY A 270 7.31 -19.81 16.57
CA GLY A 270 7.16 -18.90 17.72
C GLY A 270 7.51 -17.44 17.45
N GLU A 271 8.04 -17.13 16.26
CA GLU A 271 8.37 -15.75 15.87
C GLU A 271 7.12 -14.86 15.72
N ARG A 272 7.22 -13.63 16.21
CA ARG A 272 6.15 -12.63 16.09
C ARG A 272 6.27 -11.88 14.77
N GLY A 273 5.18 -11.86 14.01
CA GLY A 273 5.11 -11.12 12.74
C GLY A 273 4.95 -9.61 12.93
N ILE A 274 5.71 -8.85 12.15
CA ILE A 274 5.68 -7.39 12.05
C ILE A 274 4.46 -7.00 11.23
N THR A 275 3.65 -6.08 11.74
CA THR A 275 2.45 -5.57 11.08
C THR A 275 2.82 -4.42 10.15
N ILE A 276 2.43 -4.50 8.88
CA ILE A 276 2.52 -3.40 7.92
C ILE A 276 1.17 -3.18 7.23
N ILE A 277 0.98 -2.02 6.62
CA ILE A 277 -0.19 -1.70 5.82
C ILE A 277 0.10 -2.03 4.36
N ALA A 278 -0.69 -2.92 3.76
CA ALA A 278 -0.54 -3.31 2.36
C ALA A 278 -1.83 -3.04 1.56
N PRO A 279 -1.70 -2.64 0.27
CA PRO A 279 -2.85 -2.56 -0.62
C PRO A 279 -3.34 -3.96 -0.96
N THR A 280 -4.64 -4.16 -0.77
CA THR A 280 -5.42 -5.35 -1.14
C THR A 280 -6.68 -4.90 -1.86
N PRO A 281 -6.54 -4.26 -3.04
CA PRO A 281 -7.67 -3.78 -3.80
C PRO A 281 -8.60 -4.94 -4.14
N TYR A 282 -9.90 -4.65 -4.23
CA TYR A 282 -10.90 -5.63 -4.65
C TYR A 282 -11.73 -5.07 -5.78
N LYS A 283 -12.14 -5.94 -6.70
CA LYS A 283 -12.94 -5.55 -7.84
C LYS A 283 -14.42 -5.55 -7.46
N LYS A 284 -15.13 -4.49 -7.83
CA LYS A 284 -16.56 -4.35 -7.61
C LYS A 284 -17.22 -3.94 -8.93
N LYS A 285 -18.29 -4.63 -9.29
CA LYS A 285 -19.17 -4.20 -10.37
C LYS A 285 -20.06 -3.07 -9.85
N ILE A 286 -20.01 -1.93 -10.53
CA ILE A 286 -20.82 -0.76 -10.22
C ILE A 286 -21.61 -0.43 -11.48
N GLU A 287 -22.91 -0.15 -11.31
CA GLU A 287 -23.74 0.38 -12.38
C GLU A 287 -23.49 1.89 -12.46
N GLU A 288 -22.89 2.35 -13.56
CA GLU A 288 -22.68 3.76 -13.85
C GLU A 288 -23.55 4.18 -15.05
N GLN A 289 -23.90 5.46 -15.11
CA GLN A 289 -24.58 5.99 -16.29
C GLN A 289 -23.63 5.90 -17.49
N LYS A 290 -24.10 5.30 -18.57
CA LYS A 290 -23.34 5.26 -19.81
C LYS A 290 -23.21 6.69 -20.33
N LEU A 291 -21.98 7.22 -20.40
CA LEU A 291 -21.72 8.57 -20.91
C LEU A 291 -21.26 8.48 -22.36
N ASP A 292 -21.68 9.46 -23.16
CA ASP A 292 -21.19 9.66 -24.52
C ASP A 292 -19.70 10.09 -24.49
N PRO A 293 -18.81 9.46 -25.27
CA PRO A 293 -17.36 9.69 -25.19
C PRO A 293 -16.92 11.14 -25.49
N ASP A 294 -17.66 11.84 -26.35
CA ASP A 294 -17.30 13.17 -26.81
C ASP A 294 -17.93 14.26 -25.94
N THR A 295 -19.17 14.04 -25.50
CA THR A 295 -19.96 15.06 -24.79
C THR A 295 -20.05 14.86 -23.28
N HIS A 296 -19.64 13.69 -22.78
CA HIS A 296 -19.81 13.27 -21.38
C HIS A 296 -21.28 13.32 -20.89
N ALA A 297 -22.25 13.36 -21.80
CA ALA A 297 -23.68 13.38 -21.47
C ALA A 297 -24.22 11.95 -21.27
N PRO A 298 -25.22 11.74 -20.39
CA PRO A 298 -25.84 10.43 -20.19
C PRO A 298 -26.54 9.94 -21.47
N VAL A 299 -26.17 8.75 -21.93
CA VAL A 299 -26.80 8.08 -23.06
C VAL A 299 -28.21 7.64 -22.65
N LEU A 300 -29.21 8.06 -23.41
CA LEU A 300 -30.61 7.73 -23.17
C LEU A 300 -31.05 6.55 -24.04
N ASP A 301 -31.92 5.71 -23.51
CA ASP A 301 -32.57 4.62 -24.25
C ASP A 301 -33.71 5.15 -25.14
N ALA A 302 -34.32 4.27 -25.93
CA ALA A 302 -35.43 4.62 -26.82
C ALA A 302 -36.67 5.20 -26.10
N ASN A 303 -36.74 5.07 -24.78
CA ASN A 303 -37.82 5.57 -23.93
C ASN A 303 -37.41 6.82 -23.12
N GLY A 304 -36.23 7.40 -23.39
CA GLY A 304 -35.70 8.58 -22.72
C GLY A 304 -35.15 8.32 -21.31
N ARG A 305 -34.86 7.07 -20.94
CA ARG A 305 -34.25 6.72 -19.65
C ARG A 305 -32.74 6.59 -19.79
N VAL A 306 -32.00 6.98 -18.75
CA VAL A 306 -30.54 6.84 -18.75
C VAL A 306 -30.14 5.37 -18.82
N VAL A 307 -29.31 5.02 -19.79
CA VAL A 307 -28.74 3.69 -19.94
C VAL A 307 -27.68 3.49 -18.87
N MET A 308 -27.86 2.45 -18.04
CA MET A 308 -26.86 2.03 -17.06
C MET A 308 -25.93 1.00 -17.69
N GLU A 309 -24.63 1.12 -17.43
CA GLU A 309 -23.60 0.16 -17.85
C GLU A 309 -22.92 -0.44 -16.61
N GLU A 310 -22.77 -1.76 -16.58
CA GLU A 310 -21.97 -2.43 -15.54
C GLU A 310 -20.48 -2.23 -15.83
N LYS A 311 -19.80 -1.46 -14.96
CA LYS A 311 -18.35 -1.27 -15.03
C LYS A 311 -17.68 -1.97 -13.85
N GLU A 312 -16.64 -2.74 -14.13
CA GLU A 312 -15.79 -3.33 -13.10
C GLU A 312 -14.77 -2.29 -12.64
N VAL A 313 -14.93 -1.80 -11.41
CA VAL A 313 -14.05 -0.80 -10.81
C VAL A 313 -13.21 -1.46 -9.72
N GLU A 314 -11.92 -1.18 -9.71
CA GLU A 314 -11.00 -1.61 -8.67
C GLU A 314 -11.06 -0.64 -7.49
N ILE A 315 -11.59 -1.10 -6.36
CA ILE A 315 -11.71 -0.29 -5.15
C ILE A 315 -10.43 -0.45 -4.33
N PRO A 316 -9.67 0.65 -4.09
CA PRO A 316 -8.48 0.59 -3.27
C PRO A 316 -8.86 0.28 -1.83
N LEU A 317 -8.30 -0.79 -1.30
CA LEU A 317 -8.53 -1.21 0.09
C LEU A 317 -7.20 -1.59 0.71
N PHE A 318 -6.87 -0.96 1.83
CA PHE A 318 -5.68 -1.28 2.60
C PHE A 318 -6.04 -2.22 3.73
N ARG A 319 -5.14 -3.16 4.06
CA ARG A 319 -5.31 -4.06 5.20
C ARG A 319 -3.99 -4.20 5.97
N PRO A 320 -4.06 -4.37 7.30
CA PRO A 320 -2.89 -4.78 8.08
C PRO A 320 -2.50 -6.21 7.71
N VAL A 321 -1.26 -6.41 7.29
CA VAL A 321 -0.69 -7.71 6.95
C VAL A 321 0.55 -8.01 7.79
N LYS A 322 0.91 -9.29 7.90
CA LYS A 322 2.09 -9.73 8.66
C LYS A 322 3.27 -10.03 7.73
N VAL A 323 4.40 -9.42 8.05
CA VAL A 323 5.71 -9.69 7.45
C VAL A 323 6.71 -10.13 8.53
N PHE A 324 7.82 -10.70 8.11
CA PHE A 324 8.85 -11.24 8.98
C PHE A 324 10.21 -10.77 8.51
N ASP A 325 11.08 -10.42 9.44
CA ASP A 325 12.47 -10.08 9.15
C ASP A 325 13.30 -11.35 8.83
N VAL A 326 14.35 -11.20 8.03
CA VAL A 326 15.27 -12.29 7.67
C VAL A 326 15.83 -13.04 8.89
N SER A 327 16.14 -12.34 9.98
CA SER A 327 16.64 -12.95 11.24
C SER A 327 15.64 -13.93 11.86
N GLN A 328 14.36 -13.77 11.56
CA GLN A 328 13.24 -14.62 12.02
C GLN A 328 13.03 -15.85 11.12
N THR A 329 13.87 -16.02 10.09
CA THR A 329 13.75 -17.11 9.12
C THR A 329 14.96 -18.02 9.13
N ASP A 330 14.77 -19.28 8.77
CA ASP A 330 15.82 -20.27 8.56
C ASP A 330 15.72 -20.88 7.16
N GLY A 331 16.85 -21.29 6.59
CA GLY A 331 16.92 -21.83 5.23
C GLY A 331 18.10 -21.28 4.42
N LYS A 332 17.96 -21.36 3.09
CA LYS A 332 19.03 -21.03 2.14
C LYS A 332 19.59 -19.61 2.37
N PRO A 333 20.92 -19.43 2.50
CA PRO A 333 21.50 -18.09 2.68
C PRO A 333 21.07 -17.19 1.53
N LEU A 334 20.74 -15.94 1.85
CA LEU A 334 20.39 -14.97 0.83
C LEU A 334 21.63 -14.64 -0.01
N PRO A 335 21.46 -14.40 -1.33
CA PRO A 335 22.57 -13.96 -2.17
C PRO A 335 23.16 -12.66 -1.61
N SER A 336 24.49 -12.59 -1.48
CA SER A 336 25.17 -11.37 -1.05
C SER A 336 25.15 -10.35 -2.18
N LEU A 337 24.71 -9.12 -1.89
CA LEU A 337 24.78 -7.99 -2.81
C LEU A 337 26.22 -7.51 -3.05
N ALA A 338 27.12 -7.82 -2.12
CA ALA A 338 28.55 -7.59 -2.23
C ALA A 338 29.23 -8.91 -2.63
N ALA A 339 29.37 -9.11 -3.93
CA ALA A 339 30.57 -9.73 -4.46
C ALA A 339 31.35 -8.60 -5.11
N ASP A 340 32.60 -8.38 -4.69
CA ASP A 340 33.50 -7.51 -5.44
C ASP A 340 33.48 -7.96 -6.91
N LEU A 341 33.29 -7.04 -7.85
CA LEU A 341 33.29 -7.39 -9.25
C LEU A 341 34.72 -7.69 -9.68
N PHE A 342 35.10 -8.97 -9.71
CA PHE A 342 36.42 -9.38 -10.21
C PHE A 342 36.40 -9.57 -11.73
N GLY A 343 37.33 -8.92 -12.44
CA GLY A 343 37.49 -9.09 -13.88
C GLY A 343 38.36 -8.01 -14.51
N ASN A 344 38.76 -8.25 -15.76
CA ASN A 344 39.48 -7.29 -16.59
C ASN A 344 38.53 -6.69 -17.63
N VAL A 345 38.65 -5.39 -17.88
CA VAL A 345 37.91 -4.63 -18.89
C VAL A 345 38.77 -4.52 -20.14
N ARG A 346 38.27 -5.01 -21.29
CA ARG A 346 38.98 -4.85 -22.56
C ARG A 346 39.19 -3.35 -22.83
N HIS A 347 40.45 -2.97 -23.09
CA HIS A 347 40.84 -1.57 -23.31
C HIS A 347 40.51 -0.64 -22.11
N PHE A 348 40.69 -1.11 -20.89
CA PHE A 348 40.42 -0.37 -19.65
C PHE A 348 40.92 1.07 -19.66
N GLU A 349 42.17 1.34 -20.08
CA GLU A 349 42.71 2.70 -20.14
C GLU A 349 41.91 3.62 -21.08
N ALA A 350 41.59 3.15 -22.29
CA ALA A 350 40.79 3.92 -23.24
C ALA A 350 39.37 4.18 -22.73
N PHE A 351 38.80 3.19 -22.02
CA PHE A 351 37.47 3.31 -21.43
C PHE A 351 37.43 4.29 -20.25
N MET A 352 38.43 4.23 -19.36
CA MET A 352 38.58 5.19 -18.26
C MET A 352 38.84 6.61 -18.76
N GLU A 353 39.61 6.78 -19.83
CA GLU A 353 39.78 8.08 -20.48
C GLU A 353 38.47 8.62 -21.07
N ALA A 354 37.66 7.75 -21.69
CA ALA A 354 36.33 8.15 -22.15
C ALA A 354 35.43 8.56 -20.98
N LEU A 355 35.46 7.82 -19.86
CA LEU A 355 34.70 8.17 -18.65
C LEU A 355 35.13 9.51 -18.07
N LYS A 356 36.44 9.75 -17.92
CA LYS A 356 36.98 11.05 -17.46
C LYS A 356 36.52 12.21 -18.35
N ARG A 357 36.54 12.03 -19.67
CA ARG A 357 36.04 13.05 -20.62
C ARG A 357 34.55 13.29 -20.52
N SER A 358 33.77 12.27 -20.14
CA SER A 358 32.32 12.35 -19.98
C SER A 358 31.86 12.86 -18.61
N ALA A 359 32.77 12.90 -17.64
CA ALA A 359 32.52 13.37 -16.29
C ALA A 359 32.35 14.90 -16.30
N PRO A 360 31.32 15.45 -15.65
CA PRO A 360 31.10 16.90 -15.60
C PRO A 360 32.12 17.62 -14.68
N VAL A 361 32.81 16.86 -13.83
CA VAL A 361 33.79 17.34 -12.86
C VAL A 361 35.05 16.48 -12.89
N PRO A 362 36.22 16.99 -12.45
CA PRO A 362 37.46 16.22 -12.43
C PRO A 362 37.32 14.91 -11.66
N LEU A 363 37.76 13.81 -12.27
CA LEU A 363 37.81 12.48 -11.68
C LEU A 363 39.25 12.11 -11.35
N ALA A 364 39.52 11.84 -10.08
CA ALA A 364 40.85 11.48 -9.56
C ALA A 364 40.80 10.18 -8.74
N PHE A 365 41.97 9.55 -8.59
CA PHE A 365 42.15 8.35 -7.79
C PHE A 365 42.80 8.67 -6.45
N GLU A 366 42.23 8.19 -5.35
CA GLU A 366 42.70 8.48 -3.98
C GLU A 366 42.80 7.21 -3.13
N GLU A 367 43.63 7.25 -2.08
CA GLU A 367 43.59 6.24 -1.03
C GLU A 367 42.33 6.44 -0.19
N MET A 368 41.57 5.36 0.02
CA MET A 368 40.31 5.37 0.78
C MET A 368 40.16 4.06 1.55
N ASP A 369 39.31 4.07 2.56
CA ASP A 369 38.96 2.87 3.34
C ASP A 369 38.33 1.79 2.46
N ALA A 370 38.47 0.53 2.87
CA ALA A 370 38.10 -0.63 2.05
C ALA A 370 36.60 -0.75 1.76
N ASP A 371 35.76 -0.06 2.53
CA ASP A 371 34.31 -0.02 2.44
C ASP A 371 33.77 1.10 1.52
N THR A 372 34.65 1.95 1.00
CA THR A 372 34.29 3.09 0.16
C THR A 372 34.94 2.99 -1.22
N ASP A 373 34.14 2.76 -2.26
CA ASP A 373 34.65 2.61 -3.63
C ASP A 373 34.94 3.96 -4.31
N GLY A 374 34.21 5.00 -3.91
CA GLY A 374 34.36 6.36 -4.43
C GLY A 374 33.32 7.28 -3.83
N TYR A 375 33.45 8.57 -4.11
CA TYR A 375 32.46 9.58 -3.76
C TYR A 375 32.53 10.78 -4.71
N PHE A 376 31.38 11.45 -4.87
CA PHE A 376 31.28 12.78 -5.44
C PHE A 376 31.22 13.85 -4.34
N SER A 377 32.10 14.85 -4.41
CA SER A 377 32.07 16.03 -3.55
C SER A 377 31.37 17.18 -4.27
N SER A 378 30.15 17.52 -3.82
CA SER A 378 29.40 18.67 -4.34
C SER A 378 30.10 20.00 -4.04
N SER A 379 30.72 20.14 -2.86
CA SER A 379 31.40 21.38 -2.46
C SER A 379 32.71 21.63 -3.22
N GLN A 380 33.49 20.57 -3.48
CA GLN A 380 34.76 20.68 -4.21
C GLN A 380 34.61 20.43 -5.71
N GLN A 381 33.39 20.13 -6.18
CA GLN A 381 33.08 19.83 -7.57
C GLN A 381 34.08 18.83 -8.17
N ARG A 382 34.22 17.66 -7.52
CA ARG A 382 35.14 16.59 -7.97
C ARG A 382 34.65 15.20 -7.61
N ILE A 383 35.11 14.22 -8.37
CA ILE A 383 34.89 12.79 -8.13
C ILE A 383 36.20 12.16 -7.68
N ALA A 384 36.14 11.37 -6.62
CA ALA A 384 37.25 10.59 -6.11
C ALA A 384 36.91 9.10 -6.17
N ILE A 385 37.82 8.29 -6.72
CA ILE A 385 37.68 6.83 -6.83
C ILE A 385 38.82 6.16 -6.07
N ARG A 386 38.53 5.10 -5.32
CA ARG A 386 39.52 4.38 -4.52
C ARG A 386 40.58 3.70 -5.40
N GLN A 387 41.84 3.84 -5.01
CA GLN A 387 42.97 3.15 -5.65
C GLN A 387 43.01 1.66 -5.30
N GLY A 388 43.53 0.84 -6.23
CA GLY A 388 43.79 -0.58 -5.98
C GLY A 388 42.59 -1.52 -6.10
N MET A 389 41.43 -1.03 -6.56
CA MET A 389 40.28 -1.86 -6.91
C MET A 389 40.50 -2.62 -8.24
N SER A 390 39.71 -3.66 -8.49
CA SER A 390 39.68 -4.35 -9.79
C SER A 390 39.20 -3.41 -10.91
N GLU A 391 39.58 -3.68 -12.16
CA GLU A 391 39.18 -2.84 -13.31
C GLU A 391 37.67 -2.69 -13.44
N VAL A 392 36.90 -3.76 -13.19
CA VAL A 392 35.44 -3.73 -13.26
C VAL A 392 34.83 -2.92 -12.11
N GLN A 393 35.36 -3.07 -10.88
CA GLN A 393 34.87 -2.30 -9.72
C GLN A 393 35.20 -0.82 -9.90
N THR A 394 36.40 -0.49 -10.37
CA THR A 394 36.81 0.89 -10.69
C THR A 394 35.89 1.53 -11.72
N VAL A 395 35.55 0.83 -12.81
CA VAL A 395 34.60 1.34 -13.81
C VAL A 395 33.22 1.55 -13.21
N SER A 396 32.72 0.58 -12.44
CA SER A 396 31.41 0.66 -11.80
C SER A 396 31.31 1.87 -10.86
N ALA A 397 32.32 2.05 -9.99
CA ALA A 397 32.42 3.18 -9.08
C ALA A 397 32.48 4.51 -9.85
N ALA A 398 33.34 4.60 -10.87
CA ALA A 398 33.46 5.79 -11.70
C ALA A 398 32.12 6.20 -12.36
N VAL A 399 31.38 5.24 -12.93
CA VAL A 399 30.07 5.50 -13.52
C VAL A 399 29.06 5.95 -12.48
N HIS A 400 29.05 5.31 -11.31
CA HIS A 400 28.16 5.65 -10.20
C HIS A 400 28.37 7.09 -9.73
N GLU A 401 29.62 7.48 -9.48
CA GLU A 401 29.94 8.83 -9.02
C GLU A 401 29.75 9.89 -10.12
N ILE A 402 30.00 9.55 -11.39
CA ILE A 402 29.64 10.44 -12.51
C ILE A 402 28.13 10.65 -12.55
N ALA A 403 27.32 9.61 -12.30
CA ALA A 403 25.87 9.76 -12.24
C ALA A 403 25.46 10.64 -11.06
N HIS A 404 26.04 10.45 -9.87
CA HIS A 404 25.81 11.34 -8.72
C HIS A 404 26.20 12.78 -9.02
N SER A 405 27.35 13.01 -9.65
CA SER A 405 27.76 14.36 -10.07
C SER A 405 26.79 14.95 -11.08
N LYS A 406 26.19 14.17 -11.99
CA LYS A 406 25.22 14.67 -12.96
C LYS A 406 23.84 14.94 -12.35
N LEU A 407 23.44 14.17 -11.34
CA LEU A 407 22.13 14.27 -10.69
C LEU A 407 22.10 15.28 -9.53
N HIS A 408 23.22 15.41 -8.81
CA HIS A 408 23.33 16.20 -7.59
C HIS A 408 24.29 17.39 -7.69
N ASN A 409 24.76 17.74 -8.90
CA ASN A 409 25.53 18.98 -9.11
C ASN A 409 24.77 20.28 -8.79
N PHE A 410 23.50 20.16 -8.41
CA PHE A 410 22.53 21.25 -8.40
C PHE A 410 22.09 21.66 -6.99
N ASP A 411 22.53 20.93 -5.96
CA ASP A 411 22.33 21.32 -4.56
C ASP A 411 23.62 21.95 -4.03
N VAL A 412 24.03 23.06 -4.65
CA VAL A 412 24.90 24.03 -3.95
C VAL A 412 23.96 24.74 -2.97
N PRO A 413 24.15 24.62 -1.65
CA PRO A 413 23.39 25.44 -0.71
C PRO A 413 23.56 26.91 -1.11
N ASP A 414 22.46 27.66 -1.22
CA ASP A 414 22.56 29.11 -1.39
C ASP A 414 23.52 29.64 -0.33
N ASN A 415 24.63 30.24 -0.76
CA ASN A 415 25.50 30.95 0.16
C ASN A 415 24.62 32.04 0.82
N PRO A 416 24.41 32.02 2.15
CA PRO A 416 23.51 32.96 2.82
C PRO A 416 23.97 34.41 2.68
N ASP A 417 25.23 34.65 2.29
CA ASP A 417 25.80 35.97 2.03
C ASP A 417 25.77 36.36 0.53
N ALA A 418 25.18 35.54 -0.36
CA ALA A 418 25.11 35.86 -1.78
C ALA A 418 24.11 37.00 -2.05
N PRO A 419 24.44 37.94 -2.96
CA PRO A 419 23.53 39.03 -3.31
C PRO A 419 22.24 38.48 -3.93
N LEU A 420 21.11 39.00 -3.43
CA LEU A 420 19.79 38.76 -3.98
C LEU A 420 19.49 39.81 -5.05
N TYR A 421 18.91 39.35 -6.15
CA TYR A 421 18.47 40.17 -7.26
C TYR A 421 16.97 40.03 -7.43
N GLN A 422 16.31 41.09 -7.88
CA GLN A 422 14.87 41.07 -8.10
C GLN A 422 14.57 40.36 -9.43
N GLU A 423 13.62 39.42 -9.43
CA GLU A 423 13.15 38.78 -10.67
C GLU A 423 12.29 39.74 -11.49
N VAL A 424 12.66 39.89 -12.75
CA VAL A 424 12.00 40.75 -13.74
C VAL A 424 11.83 39.99 -15.05
N GLU A 425 10.97 40.50 -15.92
CA GLU A 425 10.81 40.04 -17.29
C GLU A 425 11.28 41.15 -18.23
N LEU A 426 12.32 40.85 -19.02
CA LEU A 426 12.94 41.79 -19.93
C LEU A 426 12.65 41.32 -21.37
N PHE A 427 11.93 42.11 -22.16
CA PHE A 427 11.49 41.73 -23.52
C PHE A 427 10.82 40.33 -23.62
N GLY A 428 10.00 39.97 -22.62
CA GLY A 428 9.28 38.69 -22.62
C GLY A 428 10.10 37.47 -22.19
N GLN A 429 11.35 37.66 -21.73
CA GLN A 429 12.17 36.61 -21.14
C GLN A 429 12.51 36.89 -19.68
N PRO A 430 12.64 35.85 -18.83
CA PRO A 430 13.07 36.02 -17.45
C PRO A 430 14.46 36.65 -17.36
N ALA A 431 14.63 37.56 -16.42
CA ALA A 431 15.87 38.24 -16.10
C ALA A 431 15.94 38.56 -14.59
N LEU A 432 17.11 38.98 -14.13
CA LEU A 432 17.29 39.53 -12.79
C LEU A 432 17.64 41.01 -12.88
N PHE A 433 17.26 41.78 -11.88
CA PHE A 433 17.49 43.22 -11.77
C PHE A 433 18.21 43.60 -10.47
N SER A 434 19.10 44.58 -10.55
CA SER A 434 19.68 45.29 -9.42
C SER A 434 19.70 46.80 -9.67
N ASN A 435 19.49 47.59 -8.63
CA ASN A 435 19.74 49.03 -8.66
C ASN A 435 21.24 49.36 -8.72
N GLU A 436 22.11 48.41 -8.36
CA GLU A 436 23.56 48.60 -8.34
C GLU A 436 24.20 48.15 -9.65
N ARG A 437 25.44 48.59 -9.86
CA ARG A 437 26.29 48.09 -10.94
C ARG A 437 26.82 46.71 -10.59
N ILE A 438 26.75 45.81 -11.55
CA ILE A 438 27.25 44.44 -11.40
C ILE A 438 28.50 44.32 -12.26
N ALA A 439 29.64 43.97 -11.68
CA ALA A 439 30.81 43.65 -12.47
C ALA A 439 30.60 42.29 -13.14
N ALA A 440 30.99 42.17 -14.42
CA ALA A 440 30.87 40.91 -15.14
C ALA A 440 31.63 39.76 -14.45
N ASP A 441 32.74 40.07 -13.76
CA ASP A 441 33.56 39.11 -13.02
C ASP A 441 32.87 38.58 -11.74
N ASP A 442 31.83 39.26 -11.24
CA ASP A 442 31.07 38.86 -10.05
C ASP A 442 29.93 37.87 -10.39
N LEU A 443 29.71 37.58 -11.67
CA LEU A 443 28.64 36.70 -12.13
C LEU A 443 29.16 35.30 -12.50
N PRO A 444 28.38 34.24 -12.24
CA PRO A 444 28.68 32.89 -12.72
C PRO A 444 28.82 32.81 -14.25
N ASP A 445 29.78 32.00 -14.72
CA ASP A 445 29.97 31.71 -16.14
C ASP A 445 28.68 31.22 -16.81
N GLY A 446 28.27 31.92 -17.88
CA GLY A 446 27.08 31.62 -18.67
C GLY A 446 25.89 32.54 -18.40
N LEU A 447 26.02 33.54 -17.54
CA LEU A 447 25.10 34.67 -17.44
C LEU A 447 25.66 35.90 -18.16
N PHE A 448 24.76 36.77 -18.62
CA PHE A 448 25.10 37.99 -19.34
C PHE A 448 24.54 39.20 -18.59
N CYS A 449 25.35 40.24 -18.42
CA CYS A 449 24.98 41.47 -17.72
C CYS A 449 24.88 42.64 -18.68
N TYR A 450 23.86 43.48 -18.50
CA TYR A 450 23.65 44.70 -19.26
C TYR A 450 23.25 45.83 -18.30
N ASP A 451 23.52 47.07 -18.68
CA ASP A 451 23.11 48.26 -17.93
C ASP A 451 21.78 48.79 -18.50
N LEU A 452 20.93 49.29 -17.60
CA LEU A 452 19.76 50.08 -17.93
C LEU A 452 20.12 51.56 -17.93
N ARG A 453 19.83 52.23 -19.05
CA ARG A 453 19.98 53.68 -19.18
C ARG A 453 18.69 54.37 -18.75
N GLY A 454 18.82 55.34 -17.85
CA GLY A 454 17.77 56.25 -17.44
C GLY A 454 17.55 57.40 -18.42
N SER A 455 16.38 58.01 -18.38
CA SER A 455 16.09 59.21 -19.18
C SER A 455 16.93 60.41 -18.72
N ASP A 456 17.05 61.43 -19.58
CA ASP A 456 17.77 62.66 -19.23
C ASP A 456 17.00 63.52 -18.21
N ASP A 457 15.67 63.40 -18.15
CA ASP A 457 14.79 64.14 -17.24
C ASP A 457 14.61 63.43 -15.89
N ASP A 458 14.63 62.10 -15.90
CA ASP A 458 14.60 61.20 -14.74
C ASP A 458 15.62 60.06 -14.94
N PRO A 459 16.84 60.20 -14.39
CA PRO A 459 17.88 59.17 -14.48
C PRO A 459 17.50 57.84 -13.82
N GLY A 460 16.47 57.80 -12.97
CA GLY A 460 15.97 56.58 -12.33
C GLY A 460 14.94 55.83 -13.17
N ALA A 461 14.42 56.42 -14.26
CA ALA A 461 13.43 55.81 -15.14
C ALA A 461 14.11 55.12 -16.33
N PRO A 462 14.18 53.77 -16.39
CA PRO A 462 14.84 53.06 -17.47
C PRO A 462 14.17 53.31 -18.83
N VAL A 463 14.94 53.73 -19.83
CA VAL A 463 14.50 53.97 -21.20
C VAL A 463 15.18 53.07 -22.24
N ALA A 464 16.32 52.45 -21.91
CA ALA A 464 17.01 51.54 -22.81
C ALA A 464 17.90 50.53 -22.07
N VAL A 465 18.20 49.40 -22.70
CA VAL A 465 19.21 48.43 -22.29
C VAL A 465 20.45 48.60 -23.16
N GLU A 466 21.63 48.76 -22.57
CA GLU A 466 22.92 48.90 -23.25
C GLU A 466 23.95 47.93 -22.66
N GLU A 467 25.02 47.62 -23.40
CA GLU A 467 26.12 46.79 -22.86
C GLU A 467 26.79 47.45 -21.65
N ARG A 468 26.94 48.78 -21.68
CA ARG A 468 27.45 49.56 -20.56
C ARG A 468 27.05 51.02 -20.67
N VAL A 469 26.42 51.54 -19.63
CA VAL A 469 25.93 52.93 -19.57
C VAL A 469 26.91 53.79 -18.78
N ILE A 470 27.42 54.86 -19.39
CA ILE A 470 28.39 55.78 -18.76
C ILE A 470 27.68 56.88 -17.95
N VAL A 471 26.55 57.39 -18.45
CA VAL A 471 25.80 58.51 -17.88
C VAL A 471 24.32 58.11 -17.78
N ASN A 472 23.65 58.49 -16.69
CA ASN A 472 22.27 58.13 -16.38
C ASN A 472 22.08 56.60 -16.28
N HIS A 473 22.79 55.96 -15.34
CA HIS A 473 22.59 54.53 -15.05
C HIS A 473 21.40 54.37 -14.11
N ALA A 474 20.42 53.57 -14.54
CA ALA A 474 19.18 53.32 -13.80
C ALA A 474 19.16 51.94 -13.10
N GLY A 475 20.06 51.03 -13.47
CA GLY A 475 20.16 49.70 -12.88
C GLY A 475 20.91 48.73 -13.80
N SER A 476 21.06 47.49 -13.36
CA SER A 476 21.69 46.42 -14.14
C SER A 476 20.75 45.24 -14.27
N VAL A 477 20.79 44.55 -15.40
CA VAL A 477 20.00 43.34 -15.66
C VAL A 477 20.88 42.16 -16.02
N ILE A 478 20.53 40.99 -15.49
CA ILE A 478 21.21 39.72 -15.75
C ILE A 478 20.28 38.80 -16.53
N THR A 479 20.77 38.21 -17.62
CA THR A 479 20.01 37.30 -18.50
C THR A 479 20.75 35.97 -18.66
N ALA A 480 19.99 34.89 -18.88
CA ALA A 480 20.56 33.55 -19.13
C ALA A 480 20.91 33.31 -20.61
N LYS A 481 20.44 34.19 -21.50
CA LYS A 481 20.73 34.19 -22.94
C LYS A 481 21.19 35.59 -23.33
N PRO A 482 22.16 35.72 -24.26
CA PRO A 482 22.63 37.02 -24.68
C PRO A 482 21.50 37.80 -25.37
N LEU A 483 21.42 39.10 -25.12
CA LEU A 483 20.58 40.02 -25.86
C LEU A 483 21.21 40.34 -27.21
N GLU A 484 20.42 40.29 -28.27
CA GLU A 484 20.83 40.75 -29.60
C GLU A 484 20.69 42.28 -29.68
N LEU A 485 21.79 42.98 -29.39
CA LEU A 485 21.83 44.45 -29.52
C LEU A 485 21.99 44.85 -31.00
N PRO A 486 21.21 45.81 -31.52
CA PRO A 486 21.37 46.33 -32.89
C PRO A 486 22.68 47.13 -33.04
N GLU A 487 23.08 47.47 -34.27
CA GLU A 487 24.33 48.22 -34.56
C GLU A 487 24.51 49.53 -33.78
N GLN A 488 23.39 50.10 -33.32
CA GLN A 488 23.35 51.33 -32.51
C GLN A 488 23.76 51.11 -31.04
N GLY A 489 23.88 49.86 -30.59
CA GLY A 489 24.41 49.48 -29.28
C GLY A 489 23.41 49.46 -28.11
N TYR A 490 22.12 49.72 -28.36
CA TYR A 490 21.08 49.74 -27.33
C TYR A 490 19.73 49.19 -27.81
N LEU A 491 18.92 48.69 -26.87
CA LEU A 491 17.53 48.29 -27.08
C LEU A 491 16.59 49.24 -26.31
N PRO A 492 15.69 49.98 -26.97
CA PRO A 492 14.77 50.88 -26.28
C PRO A 492 13.71 50.11 -25.50
N LEU A 493 13.40 50.60 -24.30
CA LEU A 493 12.26 50.15 -23.49
C LEU A 493 11.04 51.00 -23.86
N THR A 494 9.89 50.37 -24.08
CA THR A 494 8.64 51.06 -24.43
C THR A 494 7.59 50.86 -23.35
N ASP A 495 6.63 51.78 -23.22
CA ASP A 495 5.56 51.74 -22.22
C ASP A 495 4.70 50.46 -22.28
N GLU A 496 4.69 49.76 -23.42
CA GLU A 496 3.90 48.54 -23.66
C GLU A 496 4.72 47.25 -23.66
N SER A 497 6.06 47.34 -23.64
CA SER A 497 6.95 46.18 -23.54
C SER A 497 8.40 46.59 -23.30
N GLY A 498 9.04 45.96 -22.31
CA GLY A 498 10.47 46.14 -22.11
C GLY A 498 10.99 45.58 -20.81
N LEU A 499 10.37 45.93 -19.68
CA LEU A 499 10.82 45.55 -18.35
C LEU A 499 9.64 45.49 -17.37
N ASP A 500 9.27 44.29 -16.93
CA ASP A 500 8.18 44.05 -15.98
C ASP A 500 8.69 43.43 -14.68
N PHE A 501 8.21 43.91 -13.53
CA PHE A 501 8.66 43.44 -12.22
C PHE A 501 7.73 42.36 -11.66
N ASN A 502 8.19 41.10 -11.68
CA ASN A 502 7.34 39.92 -11.42
C ASN A 502 7.38 39.42 -9.96
N GLY A 503 8.04 40.14 -9.05
CA GLY A 503 7.74 40.11 -7.61
C GLY A 503 8.43 39.03 -6.73
N GLY A 504 9.62 38.55 -7.11
CA GLY A 504 10.44 37.67 -6.26
C GLY A 504 11.91 38.10 -6.20
N GLU A 505 12.68 37.54 -5.27
CA GLU A 505 14.13 37.73 -5.17
C GLU A 505 14.86 36.39 -5.31
N LYS A 506 15.98 36.37 -6.03
CA LYS A 506 16.76 35.15 -6.30
C LYS A 506 18.25 35.47 -6.49
N THR A 507 19.11 34.51 -6.17
CA THR A 507 20.56 34.60 -6.42
C THR A 507 20.88 34.35 -7.90
N ALA A 508 21.94 34.96 -8.44
CA ALA A 508 22.39 34.72 -9.82
C ALA A 508 22.68 33.23 -10.08
N GLN A 509 23.25 32.54 -9.09
CA GLN A 509 23.52 31.09 -9.13
C GLN A 509 22.23 30.28 -9.36
N ARG A 510 21.17 30.59 -8.60
CA ARG A 510 19.89 29.89 -8.69
C ARG A 510 19.17 30.17 -10.00
N PHE A 511 19.24 31.42 -10.48
CA PHE A 511 18.69 31.81 -11.78
C PHE A 511 19.35 31.06 -12.96
N LEU A 512 20.68 30.89 -12.94
CA LEU A 512 21.40 30.08 -13.93
C LEU A 512 21.00 28.59 -13.88
N GLN A 513 20.75 28.04 -12.69
CA GLN A 513 20.33 26.65 -12.53
C GLN A 513 18.94 26.38 -13.13
N ASP A 514 17.97 27.25 -12.86
CA ASP A 514 16.59 27.11 -13.37
C ASP A 514 16.57 27.09 -14.91
N HIS A 515 17.44 27.89 -15.55
CA HIS A 515 17.50 28.00 -17.01
C HIS A 515 18.43 26.95 -17.67
N LYS A 516 19.23 26.19 -16.89
CA LYS A 516 19.97 25.02 -17.38
C LYS A 516 19.12 23.75 -17.45
N LYS A 517 18.01 23.65 -16.70
CA LYS A 517 17.11 22.48 -16.68
C LYS A 517 16.49 22.17 -18.05
N ASP A 518 16.17 23.19 -18.83
CA ASP A 518 15.33 23.05 -20.04
C ASP A 518 16.02 22.34 -21.22
N ARG A 519 17.35 22.17 -21.18
CA ARG A 519 18.13 21.55 -22.27
C ARG A 519 18.43 20.07 -22.07
N ARG A 520 18.14 19.50 -20.89
CA ARG A 520 18.62 18.16 -20.47
C ARG A 520 17.53 17.11 -20.31
N THR A 521 16.26 17.49 -20.31
CA THR A 521 15.14 16.58 -20.03
C THR A 521 15.01 15.49 -21.11
N GLU A 522 15.32 15.80 -22.38
CA GLU A 522 15.20 14.86 -23.51
C GLU A 522 16.33 13.80 -23.56
N GLU A 523 17.55 14.13 -23.16
CA GLU A 523 18.68 13.17 -23.18
C GLU A 523 18.69 12.22 -21.97
N VAL A 524 18.16 12.67 -20.82
CA VAL A 524 18.12 11.89 -19.59
C VAL A 524 17.03 10.82 -19.63
N GLU A 525 15.89 11.07 -20.26
CA GLU A 525 14.85 10.04 -20.47
C GLU A 525 15.30 8.91 -21.42
N ALA A 526 16.14 9.24 -22.43
CA ALA A 526 16.73 8.26 -23.33
C ALA A 526 17.77 7.36 -22.62
N LEU A 527 18.61 7.95 -21.75
CA LEU A 527 19.60 7.20 -20.97
C LEU A 527 18.95 6.36 -19.86
N TYR A 528 17.90 6.85 -19.21
CA TYR A 528 17.15 6.12 -18.19
C TYR A 528 16.40 4.92 -18.79
N SER A 529 15.82 5.08 -19.98
CA SER A 529 15.15 4.00 -20.73
C SER A 529 16.13 2.93 -21.24
N ALA A 530 17.36 3.32 -21.61
CA ALA A 530 18.42 2.38 -21.95
C ALA A 530 18.93 1.60 -20.73
N PHE A 531 18.97 2.22 -19.54
CA PHE A 531 19.44 1.60 -18.30
C PHE A 531 18.46 0.56 -17.72
N GLN A 532 17.15 0.77 -17.88
CA GLN A 532 16.14 -0.24 -17.48
C GLN A 532 16.25 -1.54 -18.28
N ASN A 533 16.70 -1.49 -19.54
CA ASN A 533 16.90 -2.68 -20.37
C ASN A 533 18.18 -3.48 -20.01
N VAL A 534 19.15 -2.88 -19.33
CA VAL A 534 20.41 -3.55 -18.95
C VAL A 534 20.32 -4.24 -17.58
N ASN A 535 19.47 -3.76 -16.67
CA ASN A 535 19.28 -4.38 -15.36
C ASN A 535 18.43 -5.67 -15.37
N HIS A 536 17.91 -6.10 -16.52
CA HIS A 536 17.24 -7.39 -16.67
C HIS A 536 18.19 -8.61 -16.59
N PHE A 537 19.49 -8.40 -16.39
CA PHE A 537 20.51 -9.46 -16.27
C PHE A 537 21.10 -9.66 -14.87
N LYS A 538 20.55 -9.01 -13.83
CA LYS A 538 20.90 -9.28 -12.42
C LYS A 538 19.81 -10.02 -11.62
N GLU A 539 18.72 -10.43 -12.25
CA GLU A 539 17.64 -11.21 -11.62
C GLU A 539 17.37 -12.52 -12.38
N CYS A 540 18.37 -13.41 -12.40
CA CYS A 540 18.18 -14.86 -12.52
C CYS A 540 18.85 -15.55 -11.34
#